data_AF-A0A1I7FGI2-F1
#
_entry.id   AF-A0A1I7FGI2-F1
#
_cell.length_a   1.000
_cell.length_b   1.000
_cell.length_c   1.000
_cell.angle_alpha   90.00
_cell.angle_beta   90.00
_cell.angle_gamma   90.00
#
_symmetry.space_group_name_H-M   'P 1'
#
loop_
_entity.id
_entity.type
_entity.pdbx_description
1 polymer ?
#
loop_
_entity_poly.entity_id
_entity_poly.type
_entity_poly.pdbx_seq_one_letter_code
_entity_poly.pdbx_strand_id
1 'polypeptide(L)'
;MMEIDKAKQEYAQNATLTIVELLDNQVNLYGIKGAIERYCIMRDALWSITGKLSNSDASSVTDAIAVIECILTDLRVRQVKMQRNYPL
;
A
#
# COMPACT_ATOMS: atom_id res chain seq x y z
N MET A 1 -9.09 -28.21 -0.39
CA MET A 1 -8.86 -27.13 -1.37
C MET A 1 -7.92 -26.16 -0.68
N MET A 2 -6.65 -26.23 -1.05
CA MET A 2 -5.52 -25.77 -0.24
C MET A 2 -5.47 -24.24 -0.18
N GLU A 3 -5.11 -23.66 0.97
CA GLU A 3 -4.91 -22.20 1.13
C GLU A 3 -4.00 -21.59 0.07
N ILE A 4 -3.07 -22.40 -0.46
CA ILE A 4 -2.17 -22.04 -1.56
C ILE A 4 -2.95 -21.73 -2.86
N ASP A 5 -4.01 -22.48 -3.16
CA ASP A 5 -4.81 -22.25 -4.37
C ASP A 5 -5.62 -20.95 -4.23
N LYS A 6 -6.11 -20.66 -3.03
CA LYS A 6 -6.80 -19.39 -2.71
C LYS A 6 -5.84 -18.20 -2.84
N ALA A 7 -4.66 -18.27 -2.23
CA ALA A 7 -3.66 -17.21 -2.31
C ALA A 7 -3.19 -16.95 -3.75
N LYS A 8 -3.03 -18.00 -4.56
CA LYS A 8 -2.72 -17.87 -6.00
C LYS A 8 -3.84 -17.19 -6.77
N GLN A 9 -5.09 -17.53 -6.47
CA GLN A 9 -6.25 -16.95 -7.15
C GLN A 9 -6.42 -15.48 -6.79
N GLU A 10 -6.23 -15.11 -5.53
CA GLU A 10 -6.21 -13.72 -5.07
C GLU A 10 -5.05 -12.93 -5.69
N TYR A 11 -3.85 -13.52 -5.78
CA TYR A 11 -2.72 -12.89 -6.46
C TYR A 11 -3.02 -12.66 -7.96
N ALA A 12 -3.55 -13.66 -8.66
CA ALA A 12 -3.89 -13.54 -10.07
C ALA A 12 -4.95 -12.46 -10.32
N GLN A 13 -5.97 -12.37 -9.45
CA GLN A 13 -6.97 -11.31 -9.51
C GLN A 13 -6.34 -9.94 -9.27
N ASN A 14 -5.54 -9.80 -8.21
CA ASN A 14 -4.91 -8.52 -7.87
C ASN A 14 -3.87 -8.07 -8.90
N ALA A 15 -3.19 -8.99 -9.57
CA ALA A 15 -2.22 -8.69 -10.62
C ALA A 15 -2.87 -8.07 -11.87
N THR A 16 -4.18 -8.25 -12.06
CA THR A 16 -4.93 -7.65 -13.18
C THR A 16 -5.47 -6.25 -12.88
N LEU A 17 -5.47 -5.84 -11.61
CA LEU A 17 -5.99 -4.54 -11.19
C LEU A 17 -4.94 -3.44 -11.44
N THR A 18 -5.42 -2.29 -11.90
CA THR A 18 -4.62 -1.07 -11.93
C THR A 18 -4.31 -0.59 -10.51
N ILE A 19 -3.27 0.25 -10.36
CA ILE A 19 -2.92 0.86 -9.07
C ILE A 19 -4.11 1.62 -8.47
N VAL A 20 -4.90 2.30 -9.32
CA VAL A 20 -6.08 3.05 -8.88
C VAL A 20 -7.13 2.12 -8.28
N GLU A 21 -7.44 1.01 -8.95
CA GLU A 21 -8.43 0.03 -8.47
C GLU A 21 -7.97 -0.68 -7.19
N LEU A 22 -6.68 -0.99 -7.07
CA LEU A 22 -6.11 -1.53 -5.84
C LEU A 22 -6.28 -0.55 -4.67
N LEU A 23 -6.04 0.74 -4.89
CA LEU A 23 -6.22 1.77 -3.87
C LEU A 23 -7.69 1.95 -3.49
N ASP A 24 -8.60 1.94 -4.47
CA ASP A 24 -10.05 2.00 -4.21
C ASP A 24 -10.51 0.80 -3.37
N ASN A 25 -10.05 -0.40 -3.71
CA ASN A 25 -10.35 -1.61 -2.93
C ASN A 25 -9.80 -1.53 -1.50
N GLN A 26 -8.57 -1.05 -1.31
CA GLN A 26 -7.99 -0.85 0.01
C GLN A 26 -8.79 0.16 0.84
N VAL A 27 -9.21 1.26 0.22
CA VAL A 27 -10.05 2.27 0.87
C VAL A 27 -11.42 1.69 1.23
N ASN A 28 -12.04 0.89 0.36
CA ASN A 28 -13.33 0.26 0.62
C ASN A 28 -13.26 -0.77 1.77
N LEU A 29 -12.18 -1.54 1.84
CA LEU A 29 -12.00 -2.57 2.87
C LEU A 29 -11.72 -1.99 4.25
N TYR A 30 -11.02 -0.86 4.32
CA TYR A 30 -10.38 -0.40 5.55
C TYR A 30 -10.69 1.05 5.95
N GLY A 31 -11.36 1.79 5.07
CA GLY A 31 -11.45 3.24 5.15
C GLY A 31 -10.10 3.92 4.86
N ILE A 32 -10.15 5.17 4.40
CA ILE A 32 -8.93 5.93 4.06
C ILE A 32 -7.94 6.00 5.22
N LYS A 33 -8.41 6.26 6.44
CA LYS A 33 -7.55 6.37 7.62
C LYS A 33 -6.83 5.04 7.91
N GLY A 34 -7.57 3.93 7.89
CA GLY A 34 -7.02 2.60 8.11
C GLY A 34 -6.11 2.10 6.99
N ALA A 35 -6.30 2.59 5.75
CA ALA A 35 -5.38 2.33 4.65
C ALA A 35 -4.05 3.08 4.85
N ILE A 36 -4.10 4.38 5.20
CA ILE A 36 -2.91 5.19 5.48
C ILE A 36 -2.07 4.57 6.61
N GLU A 37 -2.71 4.18 7.72
CA GLU A 37 -2.02 3.58 8.87
C GLU A 37 -1.25 2.30 8.48
N ARG A 38 -1.85 1.43 7.65
CA ARG A 38 -1.18 0.22 7.15
C ARG A 38 0.05 0.52 6.30
N TYR A 39 -0.05 1.45 5.37
CA TYR A 39 1.08 1.81 4.52
C TYR A 39 2.20 2.52 5.32
N CYS A 40 1.87 3.30 6.36
CA CYS A 40 2.87 3.83 7.29
C CYS A 40 3.62 2.70 8.01
N ILE A 41 2.91 1.71 8.56
CA ILE A 41 3.54 0.54 9.23
C ILE A 41 4.48 -0.20 8.26
N MET A 42 4.04 -0.43 7.03
CA MET A 42 4.83 -1.13 6.01
C MET A 42 6.09 -0.35 5.63
N ARG A 43 5.98 0.97 5.43
CA ARG A 43 7.12 1.86 5.18
C ARG A 43 8.12 1.83 6.33
N ASP A 44 7.64 1.96 7.57
CA ASP A 44 8.50 2.02 8.76
C ASP A 44 9.22 0.68 8.99
N ALA A 45 8.55 -0.44 8.71
CA ALA A 45 9.17 -1.76 8.71
C ALA A 45 10.30 -1.87 7.67
N LEU A 46 10.10 -1.39 6.45
CA LEU A 46 11.14 -1.37 5.42
C LEU A 46 12.32 -0.45 5.80
N TRP A 47 12.03 0.73 6.34
CA TRP A 47 13.06 1.62 6.88
C TRP A 47 13.89 0.92 7.97
N SER A 48 13.26 0.15 8.86
CA SER A 48 13.97 -0.56 9.94
C SER A 48 14.99 -1.60 9.47
N ILE A 49 14.85 -2.10 8.23
CA ILE A 49 15.74 -3.11 7.66
C ILE A 49 16.77 -2.52 6.69
N THR A 50 16.52 -1.37 6.05
CA THR A 50 17.43 -0.77 5.04
C THR A 50 18.89 -0.69 5.49
N GLY A 51 19.16 -0.26 6.73
CA GLY A 51 20.54 -0.17 7.26
C GLY A 51 21.26 -1.50 7.52
N LYS A 52 20.58 -2.63 7.32
CA LYS A 52 21.10 -4.00 7.56
C LYS A 52 21.29 -4.79 6.26
N LEU A 53 20.99 -4.18 5.12
CA LEU A 53 20.94 -4.86 3.82
C LEU A 53 22.26 -4.75 3.06
N SER A 54 22.51 -5.74 2.19
CA SER A 54 23.56 -5.65 1.18
C SER A 54 23.19 -4.60 0.12
N ASN A 55 24.15 -4.08 -0.65
CA ASN A 55 23.92 -2.98 -1.59
C ASN A 55 22.81 -3.24 -2.63
N SER A 56 22.64 -4.48 -3.12
CA SER A 56 21.56 -4.80 -4.08
C SER A 56 20.19 -4.83 -3.41
N ASP A 57 20.10 -5.46 -2.23
CA ASP A 57 18.84 -5.56 -1.47
C ASP A 57 18.39 -4.18 -0.95
N ALA A 58 19.36 -3.32 -0.60
CA ALA A 58 19.10 -1.95 -0.21
C ALA A 58 18.41 -1.17 -1.35
N SER A 59 18.83 -1.33 -2.60
CA SER A 59 18.19 -0.68 -3.75
C SER A 59 16.73 -1.11 -3.91
N SER A 60 16.45 -2.41 -3.89
CA SER A 60 15.07 -2.91 -4.02
C SER A 60 14.16 -2.47 -2.87
N VAL A 61 14.71 -2.36 -1.65
CA VAL A 61 13.94 -1.86 -0.51
C VAL A 61 13.71 -0.36 -0.60
N THR A 62 14.69 0.43 -1.07
CA THR A 62 14.49 1.86 -1.34
C THR A 62 13.43 2.10 -2.40
N ASP A 63 13.42 1.32 -3.48
CA ASP A 63 12.37 1.40 -4.51
C ASP A 63 10.99 1.08 -3.92
N ALA A 64 10.89 0.03 -3.09
CA ALA A 64 9.64 -0.32 -2.41
C ALA A 64 9.16 0.80 -1.46
N ILE A 65 10.07 1.44 -0.73
CA ILE A 65 9.74 2.61 0.11
C ILE A 65 9.19 3.75 -0.75
N ALA A 66 9.84 4.07 -1.87
CA ALA A 66 9.38 5.13 -2.76
C ALA A 66 7.97 4.87 -3.31
N VAL A 67 7.66 3.62 -3.70
CA VAL A 67 6.31 3.23 -4.13
C VAL A 67 5.28 3.44 -3.02
N ILE A 68 5.61 3.07 -1.77
CA ILE A 68 4.71 3.27 -0.63
C ILE A 68 4.50 4.76 -0.35
N GLU A 69 5.51 5.61 -0.52
CA GLU A 69 5.36 7.06 -0.35
C GLU A 69 4.46 7.69 -1.42
N CYS A 70 4.53 7.20 -2.67
CA CYS A 70 3.59 7.59 -3.72
C CYS A 70 2.15 7.20 -3.35
N ILE A 71 1.94 5.98 -2.84
CA ILE A 71 0.62 5.51 -2.38
C ILE A 71 0.09 6.37 -1.24
N LEU A 72 0.91 6.62 -0.21
CA LEU A 72 0.53 7.47 0.93
C LEU A 72 0.14 8.88 0.50
N THR A 73 0.83 9.43 -0.50
CA THR A 73 0.52 10.74 -1.06
C THR A 73 -0.87 10.75 -1.70
N ASP A 74 -1.19 9.77 -2.55
CA ASP A 74 -2.51 9.68 -3.19
C ASP A 74 -3.64 9.49 -2.17
N LEU A 75 -3.43 8.62 -1.17
CA LEU A 75 -4.41 8.40 -0.10
C LEU A 75 -4.68 9.65 0.74
N ARG A 76 -3.64 10.44 1.07
CA ARG A 76 -3.80 11.71 1.78
C ARG A 76 -4.54 12.76 0.96
N VAL A 77 -4.26 12.83 -0.35
CA VAL A 77 -5.01 13.71 -1.26
C VAL A 77 -6.49 13.32 -1.29
N ARG A 78 -6.80 12.01 -1.38
CA ARG A 78 -8.18 11.50 -1.31
C ARG A 78 -8.84 11.82 0.03
N GLN A 79 -8.12 11.70 1.14
CA GLN A 79 -8.61 12.04 2.47
C GLN A 79 -9.09 13.50 2.54
N VAL A 80 -8.24 14.43 2.07
CA VAL A 80 -8.55 15.87 2.05
C VAL A 80 -9.75 16.15 1.13
N LYS A 81 -9.82 15.50 -0.04
CA LYS A 81 -10.98 15.63 -0.94
C LYS A 81 -12.28 15.19 -0.28
N MET A 82 -12.28 14.08 0.45
CA MET A 82 -13.47 13.61 1.16
C MET A 82 -13.87 14.56 2.30
N GLN A 83 -12.92 15.07 3.07
CA GLN A 83 -13.19 16.03 4.15
C GLN A 83 -13.75 17.36 3.63
N ARG A 84 -13.33 17.80 2.44
CA ARG A 84 -13.86 19.01 1.80
C ARG A 84 -15.29 18.84 1.27
N ASN A 85 -15.61 17.67 0.74
CA ASN A 85 -16.93 17.39 0.15
C ASN A 85 -17.97 16.99 1.21
N TYR A 86 -17.52 16.56 2.39
CA TYR A 86 -18.36 16.19 3.53
C TYR A 86 -17.79 16.78 4.82
N PRO A 87 -17.85 18.12 5.00
CA PRO A 87 -17.47 18.74 6.26
C PRO A 87 -18.44 18.28 7.35
N LEU A 88 -17.89 17.73 8.44
CA LEU A 88 -18.64 17.40 9.66
C LEU A 88 -19.12 18.67 10.37
#